data_AF-Q2B870-F1
#
_entry.id   AF-Q2B870-F1
#
_cell.length_a   1.000
_cell.length_b   1.000
_cell.length_c   1.000
_cell.angle_alpha   90.00
_cell.angle_beta   90.00
_cell.angle_gamma   90.00
#
_symmetry.space_group_name_H-M   'P 1'
#
loop_
_entity.id
_entity.type
_entity.pdbx_description
1 polymer ?
#
loop_
_entity_poly.entity_id
_entity_poly.type
_entity_poly.pdbx_seq_one_letter_code
_entity_poly.pdbx_strand_id
1 'polypeptide(L)'
;MKKSFLLDRFLTVDYMEQLVVRNGFSLVNKPPKDLKKTLLYYKNKLDSGNEAPYIVNEDEMVMAEIPLNNAEYYQIKWNIPKLLYLIEREQIQKTALPEDLAEKLSRKSDIEKFPADAENKDIILLSYPPISRKFIIAQGDTKKLAESPKTITAYILPPYIHLKAAAHSLDRNLFSIHFNYSLICSYLAGQITLEEAEKRVFPVF
;
A
#
# COMPACT_ATOMS: atom_id res chain seq x y z
N MET A 1 21.02 -10.55 2.23
CA MET A 1 20.66 -9.86 0.97
C MET A 1 19.16 -10.04 0.76
N LYS A 2 18.36 -8.96 0.89
CA LYS A 2 16.92 -9.00 0.61
C LYS A 2 16.71 -9.21 -0.90
N LYS A 3 15.76 -10.04 -1.32
CA LYS A 3 15.54 -10.38 -2.74
C LYS A 3 14.29 -9.70 -3.29
N SER A 4 14.37 -9.27 -4.56
CA SER A 4 13.22 -8.86 -5.35
C SER A 4 12.45 -10.09 -5.85
N PHE A 5 11.13 -10.05 -5.67
CA PHE A 5 10.03 -10.97 -6.00
C PHE A 5 10.29 -12.42 -6.53
N LEU A 6 9.67 -13.42 -5.87
CA LEU A 6 9.07 -14.63 -6.50
C LEU A 6 7.53 -14.71 -6.27
N LEU A 7 6.72 -14.28 -7.26
CA LEU A 7 5.25 -14.11 -7.10
C LEU A 7 4.53 -15.39 -6.68
N ASP A 8 5.07 -16.52 -7.13
CA ASP A 8 4.43 -17.81 -7.00
C ASP A 8 4.24 -18.29 -5.57
N ARG A 9 5.07 -17.82 -4.65
CA ARG A 9 5.10 -18.28 -3.26
C ARG A 9 4.09 -17.59 -2.36
N PHE A 10 3.57 -16.43 -2.78
CA PHE A 10 2.75 -15.56 -1.93
C PHE A 10 1.30 -15.44 -2.41
N LEU A 11 1.05 -15.52 -3.71
CA LEU A 11 -0.31 -15.54 -4.24
C LEU A 11 -0.92 -16.94 -4.13
N THR A 12 -1.01 -17.47 -2.90
CA THR A 12 -1.59 -18.77 -2.57
C THR A 12 -2.61 -18.63 -1.43
N VAL A 13 -3.55 -19.59 -1.36
CA VAL A 13 -4.54 -19.64 -0.27
C VAL A 13 -3.85 -19.88 1.07
N ASP A 14 -2.92 -20.83 1.12
CA ASP A 14 -2.18 -21.18 2.33
C ASP A 14 -1.42 -19.97 2.90
N TYR A 15 -0.80 -19.15 2.04
CA TYR A 15 -0.11 -17.96 2.50
C TYR A 15 -1.09 -16.87 2.98
N MET A 16 -2.28 -16.73 2.37
CA MET A 16 -3.33 -15.82 2.90
C MET A 16 -3.72 -16.22 4.32
N GLU A 17 -4.02 -17.49 4.53
CA GLU A 17 -4.44 -18.03 5.82
C GLU A 17 -3.35 -17.82 6.87
N GLN A 18 -2.08 -18.11 6.52
CA GLN A 18 -0.94 -17.83 7.38
C GLN A 18 -0.80 -16.33 7.70
N LEU A 19 -1.03 -15.44 6.73
CA LEU A 19 -0.93 -14.01 6.92
C LEU A 19 -2.00 -13.51 7.91
N VAL A 20 -3.23 -13.98 7.79
CA VAL A 20 -4.33 -13.67 8.74
C VAL A 20 -3.92 -14.06 10.16
N VAL A 21 -3.45 -15.29 10.34
CA VAL A 21 -3.05 -15.82 11.66
C VAL A 21 -1.83 -15.07 12.22
N ARG A 22 -0.82 -14.77 11.39
CA ARG A 22 0.38 -14.02 11.81
C ARG A 22 0.07 -12.60 12.24
N ASN A 23 -1.01 -12.01 11.75
CA ASN A 23 -1.49 -10.69 12.18
C ASN A 23 -2.40 -10.77 13.42
N GLY A 24 -2.50 -11.93 14.08
CA GLY A 24 -3.23 -12.11 15.32
C GLY A 24 -4.73 -12.33 15.17
N PHE A 25 -5.21 -12.60 13.94
CA PHE A 25 -6.61 -12.87 13.67
C PHE A 25 -6.90 -14.37 13.57
N SER A 26 -8.13 -14.76 13.91
CA SER A 26 -8.63 -16.12 13.68
C SER A 26 -9.22 -16.25 12.28
N LEU A 27 -9.12 -17.44 11.68
CA LEU A 27 -9.82 -17.77 10.44
C LEU A 27 -11.29 -18.08 10.76
N VAL A 28 -12.17 -17.14 10.44
CA VAL A 28 -13.61 -17.23 10.71
C VAL A 28 -14.34 -17.78 9.48
N ASN A 29 -14.00 -17.26 8.30
CA ASN A 29 -14.64 -17.64 7.04
C ASN A 29 -13.77 -18.60 6.23
N LYS A 30 -14.42 -19.43 5.41
CA LYS A 30 -13.73 -20.25 4.42
C LYS A 30 -13.32 -19.41 3.21
N PRO A 31 -12.20 -19.75 2.55
CA PRO A 31 -11.82 -19.13 1.29
C PRO A 31 -12.96 -19.11 0.25
N PRO A 32 -13.14 -18.00 -0.50
CA PRO A 32 -14.09 -17.95 -1.61
C PRO A 32 -13.82 -19.05 -2.62
N LYS A 33 -14.88 -19.63 -3.22
CA LYS A 33 -14.78 -20.78 -4.14
C LYS A 33 -13.81 -20.54 -5.29
N ASP A 34 -13.83 -19.33 -5.87
CA ASP A 34 -13.02 -18.96 -7.03
C ASP A 34 -11.66 -18.36 -6.66
N LEU A 35 -11.28 -18.34 -5.37
CA LEU A 35 -10.04 -17.69 -4.92
C LEU A 35 -8.80 -18.20 -5.66
N LYS A 36 -8.68 -19.52 -5.86
CA LYS A 36 -7.54 -20.11 -6.59
C LYS A 36 -7.44 -19.58 -8.02
N LYS A 37 -8.58 -19.41 -8.70
CA LYS A 37 -8.65 -18.86 -10.06
C LYS A 37 -8.26 -17.38 -10.06
N THR A 38 -8.73 -16.61 -9.08
CA THR A 38 -8.37 -15.20 -8.90
C THR A 38 -6.86 -15.03 -8.67
N LEU A 39 -6.27 -15.87 -7.82
CA LEU A 39 -4.83 -15.82 -7.55
C LEU A 39 -3.99 -16.20 -8.76
N LEU A 40 -4.41 -17.20 -9.53
CA LEU A 40 -3.76 -17.55 -10.79
C LEU A 40 -3.85 -16.40 -11.80
N TYR A 41 -5.01 -15.73 -11.89
CA TYR A 41 -5.17 -14.54 -12.72
C TYR A 41 -4.20 -13.42 -12.31
N TYR A 42 -4.05 -13.15 -11.01
CA TYR A 42 -3.10 -12.16 -10.51
C TYR A 42 -1.65 -12.49 -10.85
N LYS A 43 -1.24 -13.76 -10.72
CA LYS A 43 0.09 -14.23 -11.14
C LYS A 43 0.33 -13.95 -12.62
N ASN A 44 -0.57 -14.41 -13.48
CA ASN A 44 -0.46 -14.22 -14.93
C ASN A 44 -0.37 -12.74 -15.32
N LYS A 45 -1.13 -11.87 -14.63
CA LYS A 45 -1.10 -10.43 -14.90
C LYS A 45 0.24 -9.79 -14.57
N LEU A 46 0.87 -10.22 -13.49
CA LEU A 46 2.20 -9.73 -13.11
C LEU A 46 3.29 -10.28 -14.03
N ASP A 47 3.18 -11.54 -14.47
CA ASP A 47 4.12 -12.14 -15.41
C ASP A 47 4.04 -11.52 -16.82
N SER A 48 2.83 -11.06 -17.21
CA SER A 48 2.60 -10.38 -18.50
C SER A 48 2.94 -8.88 -18.49
N GLY A 49 3.26 -8.32 -17.31
CA GLY A 49 3.45 -6.89 -17.10
C GLY A 49 4.80 -6.36 -17.56
N ASN A 50 5.16 -6.53 -18.83
CA ASN A 50 6.32 -5.86 -19.43
C ASN A 50 5.94 -4.48 -19.99
N GLU A 51 6.65 -3.47 -19.48
CA GLU A 51 6.92 -2.12 -20.02
C GLU A 51 5.79 -1.40 -20.76
N ALA A 52 5.07 -0.54 -20.04
CA ALA A 52 4.45 0.64 -20.65
C ALA A 52 5.45 1.81 -20.56
N PRO A 53 5.82 2.46 -21.68
CA PRO A 53 6.73 3.59 -21.67
C PRO A 53 5.98 4.83 -21.16
N TYR A 54 6.01 5.03 -19.85
CA TYR A 54 5.72 6.35 -19.30
C TYR A 54 7.06 6.99 -18.98
N ILE A 55 7.40 8.05 -19.72
CA ILE A 55 8.49 8.96 -19.36
C ILE A 55 8.05 9.62 -18.06
N VAL A 56 8.61 9.17 -16.94
CA VAL A 56 8.39 9.77 -15.64
C VAL A 56 9.75 10.09 -15.06
N ASN A 57 9.92 11.31 -14.58
CA ASN A 57 11.15 11.74 -13.95
C ASN A 57 11.34 10.96 -12.64
N GLU A 58 12.44 10.19 -12.51
CA GLU A 58 12.67 9.33 -11.34
C GLU A 58 12.84 10.15 -10.05
N ASP A 59 13.31 11.39 -10.17
CA ASP A 59 13.54 12.32 -9.05
C ASP A 59 12.25 12.82 -8.40
N GLU A 60 11.08 12.59 -9.02
CA GLU A 60 9.77 13.02 -8.53
C GLU A 60 8.89 11.84 -8.06
N MET A 61 9.52 10.69 -7.79
CA MET A 61 8.84 9.51 -7.29
C MET A 61 9.13 9.24 -5.82
N VAL A 62 8.16 8.64 -5.15
CA VAL A 62 8.40 7.91 -3.91
C VAL A 62 8.30 6.41 -4.18
N MET A 63 9.21 5.64 -3.60
CA MET A 63 9.26 4.19 -3.73
C MET A 63 9.17 3.54 -2.35
N ALA A 64 8.20 2.65 -2.17
CA ALA A 64 8.05 1.87 -0.96
C ALA A 64 8.39 0.41 -1.18
N GLU A 65 9.14 -0.18 -0.24
CA GLU A 65 9.24 -1.63 -0.10
C GLU A 65 8.04 -2.16 0.69
N ILE A 66 7.24 -3.01 0.05
CA ILE A 66 6.16 -3.73 0.70
C ILE A 66 6.67 -5.13 1.05
N PRO A 67 6.91 -5.42 2.35
CA PRO A 67 7.43 -6.72 2.76
C PRO A 67 6.34 -7.77 2.60
N LEU A 68 6.73 -8.90 2.03
CA LEU A 68 5.93 -10.12 2.02
C LEU A 68 6.36 -11.01 3.19
N ASN A 69 7.65 -11.02 3.52
CA ASN A 69 8.17 -11.64 4.73
C ASN A 69 9.49 -10.95 5.13
N ASN A 70 10.24 -11.56 6.06
CA ASN A 70 11.51 -11.02 6.55
C ASN A 70 12.63 -10.95 5.48
N ALA A 71 12.48 -11.65 4.36
CA ALA A 71 13.51 -11.79 3.31
C ALA A 71 13.08 -11.27 1.93
N GLU A 72 11.77 -11.20 1.67
CA GLU A 72 11.18 -10.92 0.37
C GLU A 72 10.23 -9.72 0.44
N TYR A 73 10.34 -8.86 -0.56
CA TYR A 73 9.52 -7.66 -0.70
C TYR A 73 9.25 -7.40 -2.18
N TYR A 74 8.33 -6.48 -2.43
CA TYR A 74 8.17 -5.88 -3.75
C TYR A 74 8.09 -4.36 -3.62
N GLN A 75 8.33 -3.67 -4.73
CA GLN A 75 8.35 -2.22 -4.75
C GLN A 75 7.11 -1.68 -5.47
N ILE A 76 6.55 -0.61 -4.92
CA ILE A 76 5.57 0.22 -5.61
C ILE A 76 6.11 1.63 -5.66
N LYS A 77 6.01 2.27 -6.82
CA LYS A 77 6.36 3.66 -7.05
C LYS A 77 5.12 4.53 -7.25
N TRP A 78 5.14 5.74 -6.68
CA TRP A 78 4.12 6.76 -6.90
C TRP A 78 4.74 8.05 -7.40
N ASN A 79 4.02 8.74 -8.29
CA ASN A 79 4.40 10.06 -8.80
C ASN A 79 3.89 11.15 -7.85
N ILE A 80 4.80 11.91 -7.24
CA ILE A 80 4.49 12.92 -6.24
C ILE A 80 3.76 14.14 -6.82
N PRO A 81 4.18 14.73 -7.95
CA PRO A 81 3.42 15.80 -8.60
C PRO A 81 1.95 15.43 -8.83
N LYS A 82 1.70 14.17 -9.23
CA LYS A 82 0.34 13.65 -9.43
C LYS A 82 -0.41 13.47 -8.12
N LEU A 83 0.26 13.05 -7.03
CA LEU A 83 -0.36 13.01 -5.71
C LEU A 83 -0.81 14.41 -5.26
N LEU A 84 0.06 15.42 -5.41
CA LEU A 84 -0.25 16.81 -5.06
C LEU A 84 -1.43 17.34 -5.88
N TYR A 85 -1.42 17.13 -7.20
CA TYR A 85 -2.53 17.47 -8.08
C TYR A 85 -3.85 16.81 -7.64
N LEU A 86 -3.82 15.53 -7.26
CA LEU A 86 -5.01 14.81 -6.80
C LEU A 86 -5.51 15.30 -5.43
N ILE A 87 -4.61 15.68 -4.52
CA ILE A 87 -4.96 16.29 -3.23
C ILE A 87 -5.77 17.57 -3.44
N GLU A 88 -5.28 18.45 -4.31
CA GLU A 88 -5.96 19.71 -4.64
C GLU A 88 -7.29 19.47 -5.34
N ARG A 89 -7.28 18.65 -6.39
CA ARG A 89 -8.47 18.36 -7.21
C ARG A 89 -9.61 17.73 -6.41
N GLU A 90 -9.29 16.80 -5.52
CA GLU A 90 -10.26 16.06 -4.72
C GLU A 90 -10.51 16.75 -3.36
N GLN A 91 -9.93 17.94 -3.14
CA GLN A 91 -10.07 18.77 -1.94
C GLN A 91 -9.77 18.02 -0.63
N ILE A 92 -8.76 17.16 -0.65
CA ILE A 92 -8.38 16.33 0.50
C ILE A 92 -7.86 17.24 1.60
N GLN A 93 -8.53 17.20 2.76
CA GLN A 93 -8.15 18.02 3.91
C GLN A 93 -7.05 17.36 4.74
N LYS A 94 -6.21 18.19 5.35
CA LYS A 94 -5.26 17.70 6.36
C LYS A 94 -6.02 17.19 7.57
N THR A 95 -5.57 16.06 8.10
CA THR A 95 -6.13 15.45 9.30
C THR A 95 -5.06 15.43 10.39
N ALA A 96 -5.46 15.71 11.63
CA ALA A 96 -4.58 15.53 12.79
C ALA A 96 -4.21 14.05 12.93
N LEU A 97 -2.92 13.77 13.03
CA LEU A 97 -2.44 12.41 13.27
C LEU A 97 -2.68 12.03 14.73
N PRO A 98 -3.24 10.83 15.01
CA PRO A 98 -3.23 10.28 16.35
C PRO A 98 -1.79 10.21 16.88
N GLU A 99 -1.59 10.58 18.15
CA GLU A 99 -0.25 10.63 18.78
C GLU A 99 0.49 9.28 18.65
N ASP A 100 -0.23 8.16 18.83
CA ASP A 100 0.34 6.82 18.74
C ASP A 100 0.80 6.47 17.31
N LEU A 101 0.11 7.00 16.29
CA LEU A 101 0.49 6.82 14.90
C LEU A 101 1.71 7.69 14.56
N ALA A 102 1.72 8.95 15.00
CA ALA A 102 2.86 9.85 14.80
C ALA A 102 4.14 9.27 15.43
N GLU A 103 4.04 8.73 16.64
CA GLU A 103 5.15 8.07 17.32
C GLU A 103 5.60 6.77 16.63
N LYS A 104 4.67 5.96 16.11
CA LYS A 104 5.04 4.78 15.30
C LYS A 104 5.76 5.16 14.02
N LEU A 105 5.34 6.25 13.37
CA LEU A 105 5.96 6.76 12.15
C LEU A 105 7.33 7.40 12.41
N SER A 106 7.55 8.03 13.58
CA SER A 106 8.85 8.58 13.95
C SER A 106 9.88 7.51 14.31
N ARG A 107 9.44 6.40 14.91
CA ARG A 107 10.30 5.27 15.31
C ARG A 107 10.63 4.32 14.15
N LYS A 108 9.73 4.17 13.18
CA LYS A 108 9.96 3.33 11.98
C LYS A 108 10.58 4.15 10.87
N SER A 109 11.87 4.42 10.97
CA SER A 109 12.63 4.95 9.84
C SER A 109 13.19 3.82 8.98
N ASP A 110 12.36 2.90 8.49
CA ASP A 110 12.71 2.04 7.34
C ASP A 110 12.44 2.81 6.04
N ILE A 111 12.97 4.03 5.97
CA ILE A 111 12.54 4.98 4.96
C ILE A 111 13.23 4.67 3.63
N GLU A 112 12.45 4.08 2.73
CA GLU A 112 12.04 4.62 1.43
C GLU A 112 12.90 5.77 0.87
N LYS A 113 13.30 5.67 -0.39
CA LYS A 113 13.96 6.79 -1.06
C LYS A 113 12.94 7.94 -1.20
N PHE A 114 13.10 8.98 -0.39
CA PHE A 114 12.42 10.24 -0.59
C PHE A 114 13.09 11.04 -1.72
N PRO A 115 12.33 11.87 -2.46
CA PRO A 115 12.92 12.94 -3.27
C PRO A 115 13.77 13.86 -2.41
N ALA A 116 14.76 14.50 -3.03
CA ALA A 116 15.82 15.26 -2.37
C ALA A 116 15.39 16.49 -1.54
N ASP A 117 14.11 16.87 -1.50
CA ASP A 117 13.63 18.10 -0.81
C ASP A 117 12.43 17.81 0.11
N ALA A 118 12.63 17.08 1.20
CA ALA A 118 11.56 16.78 2.17
C ALA A 118 11.37 17.86 3.26
N GLU A 119 12.34 18.74 3.46
CA GLU A 119 12.31 19.74 4.54
C GLU A 119 11.18 20.77 4.31
N ASN A 120 10.47 21.12 5.40
CA ASN A 120 9.33 22.05 5.40
C ASN A 120 8.09 21.65 4.58
N LYS A 121 8.06 20.50 3.92
CA LYS A 121 6.88 20.03 3.19
C LYS A 121 5.84 19.40 4.13
N ASP A 122 4.58 19.50 3.73
CA ASP A 122 3.47 18.80 4.37
C ASP A 122 3.65 17.28 4.30
N ILE A 123 3.21 16.59 5.35
CA ILE A 123 3.26 15.13 5.41
C ILE A 123 2.11 14.57 4.57
N ILE A 124 2.45 13.68 3.65
CA ILE A 124 1.51 12.91 2.83
C ILE A 124 1.67 11.45 3.21
N LEU A 125 0.58 10.84 3.70
CA LEU A 125 0.54 9.43 4.09
C LEU A 125 -0.32 8.64 3.10
N LEU A 126 0.24 7.56 2.56
CA LEU A 126 -0.47 6.56 1.78
C LEU A 126 -1.01 5.49 2.73
N SER A 127 -2.33 5.45 2.92
CA SER A 127 -3.01 4.42 3.73
C SER A 127 -3.20 3.09 2.99
N TYR A 128 -2.60 2.01 3.50
CA TYR A 128 -2.78 0.63 3.03
C TYR A 128 -3.68 -0.15 4.01
N PRO A 129 -4.95 -0.43 3.67
CA PRO A 129 -5.83 -1.30 4.46
C PRO A 129 -5.81 -2.77 3.97
N PRO A 130 -6.46 -3.71 4.68
CA PRO A 130 -7.06 -3.59 6.02
C PRO A 130 -6.39 -4.39 7.15
N ILE A 131 -5.49 -5.34 6.88
CA ILE A 131 -5.02 -6.30 7.91
C ILE A 131 -3.99 -5.68 8.87
N SER A 132 -3.19 -4.73 8.38
CA SER A 132 -2.34 -3.90 9.22
C SER A 132 -2.49 -2.50 8.69
N ARG A 133 -2.90 -1.54 9.52
CA ARG A 133 -2.94 -0.13 9.12
C ARG A 133 -1.51 0.31 8.80
N LYS A 134 -1.04 0.04 7.59
CA LYS A 134 0.28 0.41 7.13
C LYS A 134 0.13 1.78 6.49
N PHE A 135 0.84 2.75 7.04
CA PHE A 135 0.99 4.05 6.42
C PHE A 135 2.40 4.12 5.84
N ILE A 136 2.47 4.64 4.62
CA ILE A 136 3.69 4.90 3.89
C ILE A 136 3.81 6.40 3.77
N ILE A 137 4.99 6.97 4.08
CA ILE A 137 5.19 8.41 3.97
C ILE A 137 5.57 8.67 2.51
N ALA A 138 4.70 9.33 1.75
CA ALA A 138 5.02 9.67 0.36
C ALA A 138 5.92 10.90 0.25
N GLN A 139 5.73 11.86 1.15
CA GLN A 139 6.47 13.11 1.23
C GLN A 139 6.27 13.72 2.61
N GLY A 140 7.20 14.57 3.03
CA GLY A 140 7.02 15.48 4.15
C GLY A 140 8.21 15.50 5.08
N ASP A 141 8.24 16.53 5.91
CA ASP A 141 9.29 16.73 6.90
C ASP A 141 9.12 15.74 8.06
N THR A 142 9.87 14.63 8.01
CA THR A 142 9.81 13.58 9.03
C THR A 142 10.46 13.99 10.35
N LYS A 143 11.29 15.04 10.39
CA LYS A 143 11.84 15.57 11.65
C LYS A 143 10.73 16.11 12.55
N LYS A 144 9.69 16.70 11.96
CA LYS A 144 8.48 17.15 12.69
C LYS A 144 7.77 16.01 13.42
N LEU A 145 7.86 14.77 12.92
CA LEU A 145 7.30 13.57 13.58
C LEU A 145 7.98 13.27 14.92
N ALA A 146 9.26 13.64 15.08
CA ALA A 146 10.03 13.39 16.29
C ALA A 146 9.92 14.53 17.32
N GLU A 147 9.71 15.77 16.87
CA GLU A 147 9.81 16.96 17.72
C GLU A 147 8.50 17.34 18.44
N SER A 148 7.33 17.13 17.83
CA SER A 148 6.04 17.49 18.45
C SER A 148 4.89 16.62 17.95
N PRO A 149 4.72 15.39 18.47
CA PRO A 149 3.67 14.46 18.02
C PRO A 149 2.23 14.98 18.24
N LYS A 150 2.04 15.99 19.08
CA LYS A 150 0.71 16.48 19.51
C LYS A 150 -0.02 17.38 18.52
N THR A 151 0.66 17.88 17.50
CA THR A 151 0.09 18.90 16.58
C THR A 151 0.30 18.58 15.10
N ILE A 152 0.65 17.33 14.77
CA ILE A 152 1.03 16.98 13.41
C ILE A 152 -0.22 16.75 12.58
N THR A 153 -0.32 17.48 11.48
CA THR A 153 -1.35 17.28 10.47
C THR A 153 -0.74 16.69 9.20
N ALA A 154 -1.44 15.76 8.57
CA ALA A 154 -1.02 15.14 7.32
C ALA A 154 -2.19 14.98 6.35
N TYR A 155 -1.88 14.90 5.06
CA TYR A 155 -2.82 14.38 4.07
C TYR A 155 -2.82 12.86 4.13
N ILE A 156 -3.94 12.26 4.54
CA ILE A 156 -4.08 10.80 4.54
C ILE A 156 -4.82 10.41 3.27
N LEU A 157 -4.10 9.82 2.32
CA LEU A 157 -4.64 9.53 1.01
C LEU A 157 -5.38 8.18 1.03
N PRO A 158 -6.63 8.14 0.54
CA PRO A 158 -7.38 6.91 0.43
C PRO A 158 -6.88 6.05 -0.75
N PRO A 159 -7.12 4.73 -0.73
CA PRO A 159 -6.59 3.77 -1.71
C PRO A 159 -6.83 4.14 -3.19
N TYR A 160 -7.97 4.72 -3.54
CA TYR A 160 -8.27 5.08 -4.93
C TYR A 160 -7.37 6.21 -5.46
N ILE A 161 -6.85 7.09 -4.58
CA ILE A 161 -5.89 8.14 -4.95
C ILE A 161 -4.52 7.52 -5.25
N HIS A 162 -4.13 6.49 -4.50
CA HIS A 162 -2.86 5.77 -4.71
C HIS A 162 -2.83 5.11 -6.08
N LEU A 163 -3.93 4.42 -6.42
CA LEU A 163 -4.08 3.76 -7.72
C LEU A 163 -3.96 4.77 -8.87
N LYS A 164 -4.58 5.94 -8.74
CA LYS A 164 -4.46 7.02 -9.72
C LYS A 164 -3.02 7.54 -9.80
N ALA A 165 -2.29 7.60 -8.69
CA ALA A 165 -0.96 8.20 -8.60
C ALA A 165 0.22 7.23 -8.83
N ALA A 166 -0.02 5.93 -8.89
CA ALA A 166 1.02 4.93 -9.16
C ALA A 166 1.73 5.21 -10.49
N ALA A 167 3.07 5.13 -10.47
CA ALA A 167 3.93 5.61 -11.53
C ALA A 167 3.78 4.81 -12.83
N HIS A 168 3.73 3.47 -12.72
CA HIS A 168 3.66 2.57 -13.86
C HIS A 168 2.44 1.65 -13.82
N SER A 169 2.16 0.97 -14.94
CA SER A 169 1.11 -0.06 -15.02
C SER A 169 1.36 -1.22 -14.05
N LEU A 170 2.63 -1.64 -13.93
CA LEU A 170 3.03 -2.66 -12.96
C LEU A 170 2.76 -2.22 -11.53
N ASP A 171 3.07 -0.97 -11.16
CA ASP A 171 2.77 -0.41 -9.84
C ASP A 171 1.26 -0.41 -9.55
N ARG A 172 0.44 -0.04 -10.54
CA ARG A 172 -1.02 -0.09 -10.45
C ARG A 172 -1.51 -1.52 -10.19
N ASN A 173 -0.98 -2.48 -10.92
CA ASN A 173 -1.35 -3.89 -10.76
C ASN A 173 -0.91 -4.44 -9.41
N LEU A 174 0.33 -4.17 -8.99
CA LEU A 174 0.83 -4.56 -7.68
C LEU A 174 -0.03 -3.95 -6.56
N PHE A 175 -0.41 -2.68 -6.69
CA PHE A 175 -1.28 -2.00 -5.73
C PHE A 175 -2.67 -2.66 -5.68
N SER A 176 -3.35 -2.80 -6.83
CA SER A 176 -4.68 -3.41 -6.91
C SER A 176 -4.67 -4.84 -6.37
N ILE A 177 -3.68 -5.64 -6.75
CA ILE A 177 -3.53 -7.02 -6.27
C ILE A 177 -3.35 -7.03 -4.76
N HIS A 178 -2.43 -6.23 -4.19
CA HIS A 178 -2.23 -6.17 -2.75
C HIS A 178 -3.50 -5.76 -2.00
N PHE A 179 -4.20 -4.74 -2.51
CA PHE A 179 -5.42 -4.24 -1.89
C PHE A 179 -6.55 -5.29 -1.92
N ASN A 180 -6.73 -5.97 -3.05
CA ASN A 180 -7.73 -7.03 -3.17
C ASN A 180 -7.37 -8.23 -2.31
N TYR A 181 -6.09 -8.59 -2.27
CA TYR A 181 -5.54 -9.63 -1.42
C TYR A 181 -5.84 -9.34 0.05
N SER A 182 -5.65 -8.08 0.47
CA SER A 182 -5.88 -7.67 1.84
C SER A 182 -7.37 -7.62 2.21
N LEU A 183 -8.27 -7.28 1.27
CA LEU A 183 -9.72 -7.44 1.45
C LEU A 183 -10.11 -8.90 1.68
N ILE A 184 -9.56 -9.84 0.89
CA ILE A 184 -9.86 -11.27 1.03
C ILE A 184 -9.44 -11.77 2.40
N CYS A 185 -8.25 -11.40 2.87
CA CYS A 185 -7.80 -11.75 4.22
C CYS A 185 -8.69 -11.15 5.32
N SER A 186 -9.16 -9.91 5.18
CA SER A 186 -10.12 -9.33 6.13
C SER A 186 -11.46 -10.07 6.12
N TYR A 187 -11.91 -10.53 4.95
CA TYR A 187 -13.06 -11.44 4.86
C TYR A 187 -12.77 -12.77 5.57
N LEU A 188 -11.63 -13.42 5.34
CA LEU A 188 -11.23 -14.65 6.04
C LEU A 188 -11.21 -14.46 7.56
N ALA A 189 -10.74 -13.30 8.03
CA ALA A 189 -10.71 -12.91 9.43
C ALA A 189 -12.08 -12.55 10.03
N GLY A 190 -13.16 -12.56 9.23
CA GLY A 190 -14.50 -12.18 9.67
C GLY A 190 -14.69 -10.68 9.94
N GLN A 191 -13.76 -9.82 9.48
CA GLN A 191 -13.82 -8.37 9.70
C GLN A 191 -14.78 -7.66 8.73
N ILE A 192 -14.98 -8.25 7.56
CA ILE A 192 -15.91 -7.78 6.53
C ILE A 192 -16.64 -8.98 5.93
N THR A 193 -17.82 -8.73 5.36
CA THR A 193 -18.57 -9.69 4.56
C THR A 193 -17.97 -9.84 3.17
N LEU A 194 -18.32 -10.92 2.47
CA LEU A 194 -17.89 -11.13 1.08
C LEU A 194 -18.43 -10.03 0.16
N GLU A 195 -19.69 -9.61 0.35
CA GLU A 195 -20.33 -8.55 -0.43
C GLU A 195 -19.59 -7.21 -0.27
N GLU A 196 -19.17 -6.87 0.95
CA GLU A 196 -18.37 -5.66 1.21
C GLU A 196 -17.00 -5.76 0.55
N ALA A 197 -16.37 -6.94 0.55
CA ALA A 197 -15.11 -7.15 -0.14
C ALA A 197 -15.27 -6.92 -1.65
N GLU A 198 -16.27 -7.57 -2.27
CA GLU A 198 -16.53 -7.49 -3.72
C GLU A 198 -16.81 -6.06 -4.19
N LYS A 199 -17.56 -5.26 -3.43
CA LYS A 199 -17.85 -3.85 -3.74
C LYS A 199 -16.61 -2.95 -3.73
N ARG A 200 -15.52 -3.38 -3.08
CA ARG A 200 -14.31 -2.59 -2.87
C ARG A 200 -13.15 -3.03 -3.76
N VAL A 201 -13.26 -4.15 -4.46
CA VAL A 201 -12.21 -4.69 -5.32
C VAL A 201 -11.78 -3.66 -6.36
N PHE A 202 -10.47 -3.45 -6.49
CA PHE A 202 -9.91 -2.69 -7.60
C PHE A 202 -9.69 -3.59 -8.83
N PRO A 203 -9.93 -3.08 -10.05
CA PRO A 203 -9.55 -3.78 -11.26
C PRO A 203 -8.03 -3.95 -11.33
N VAL A 204 -7.62 -5.11 -11.87
CA VAL A 204 -6.22 -5.43 -12.22
C VAL A 204 -6.15 -5.49 -13.74
N PHE A 205 -5.29 -4.67 -14.34
CA PHE A 205 -5.28 -4.36 -15.78
C PHE A 205 -4.28 -5.21 -16.55
#